data_AF-A0A8X6H2M3-F1
#
_entry.id   AF-A0A8X6H2M3-F1
#
_cell.length_a   1.000
_cell.length_b   1.000
_cell.length_c   1.000
_cell.angle_alpha   90.00
_cell.angle_beta   90.00
_cell.angle_gamma   90.00
#
_symmetry.space_group_name_H-M   'P 1'
#
loop_
_entity.id
_entity.type
_entity.pdbx_description
1 polymer ?
#
loop_
_entity_poly.entity_id
_entity_poly.type
_entity_poly.pdbx_seq_one_letter_code
_entity_poly.pdbx_strand_id
1 'polypeptide(L)'
;MGCHCCDQKKQTMEDIRHMLGISHGTTHVILTEDSKFLKMCAQWVPHSLTKELKLNRTKSLWHLEWYHDKECGFLSYIVAKVEI
;
A
#
# COMPACT_ATOMS: atom_id res chain seq x y z
N MET A 1 -6.47 0.60 9.34
CA MET A 1 -7.29 0.23 8.17
C MET A 1 -6.47 -0.63 7.22
N GLY A 2 -6.91 -1.84 6.90
CA GLY A 2 -6.30 -2.66 5.85
C GLY A 2 -6.76 -2.18 4.48
N CYS A 3 -5.83 -2.04 3.52
CA CYS A 3 -6.18 -1.71 2.14
C CYS A 3 -6.76 -2.97 1.47
N HIS A 4 -8.07 -2.98 1.24
CA HIS A 4 -8.78 -4.08 0.56
C HIS A 4 -8.28 -4.37 -0.86
N CYS A 5 -7.49 -3.46 -1.46
CA CYS A 5 -6.89 -3.66 -2.77
C CYS A 5 -5.76 -4.72 -2.78
N CYS A 6 -5.18 -5.05 -1.63
CA CYS A 6 -4.03 -5.97 -1.55
C CYS A 6 -4.41 -7.46 -1.46
N ASP A 7 -5.65 -7.79 -1.09
CA ASP A 7 -6.11 -9.18 -0.89
C ASP A 7 -6.81 -9.79 -2.10
N GLN A 8 -7.05 -9.01 -3.16
CA GLN A 8 -7.65 -9.56 -4.38
C GLN A 8 -6.58 -10.24 -5.25
N LYS A 9 -6.80 -11.52 -5.55
CA LYS A 9 -5.96 -12.28 -6.47
C LYS A 9 -5.95 -11.58 -7.83
N LYS A 10 -4.76 -11.29 -8.37
CA LYS A 10 -4.61 -10.76 -9.72
C LYS A 10 -5.16 -11.79 -10.71
N GLN A 11 -6.22 -11.43 -11.43
CA GLN A 11 -6.81 -12.24 -12.49
C GLN A 11 -6.47 -11.66 -13.86
N THR A 12 -6.25 -12.53 -14.84
CA THR A 12 -6.05 -12.14 -16.23
C THR A 12 -7.39 -12.03 -16.96
N MET A 13 -7.42 -11.32 -18.10
CA MET A 13 -8.62 -11.28 -18.95
C MET A 13 -9.02 -12.67 -19.44
N GLU A 14 -8.05 -13.57 -19.67
CA GLU A 14 -8.33 -14.95 -20.02
C GLU A 14 -8.98 -15.72 -18.86
N ASP A 15 -8.55 -15.52 -17.62
CA ASP A 15 -9.21 -16.15 -16.46
C ASP A 15 -10.69 -15.73 -16.38
N ILE A 16 -10.96 -14.44 -16.59
CA ILE A 16 -12.32 -13.88 -16.55
C ILE A 16 -13.15 -14.41 -17.73
N ARG A 17 -12.56 -14.45 -18.93
CA ARG A 17 -13.18 -15.01 -20.13
C ARG A 17 -13.57 -16.47 -19.93
N HIS A 18 -12.67 -17.30 -19.42
CA HIS A 18 -12.95 -18.72 -19.15
C HIS A 18 -13.99 -18.89 -18.04
N MET A 19 -13.95 -18.05 -17.00
CA MET A 19 -14.92 -18.07 -15.90
C MET A 19 -16.33 -17.73 -16.37
N LEU A 20 -16.47 -16.78 -17.28
CA LEU A 20 -17.77 -16.31 -17.77
C LEU A 20 -18.23 -17.01 -19.07
N GLY A 21 -17.34 -17.74 -19.74
CA GLY A 21 -17.64 -18.44 -20.99
C GLY A 21 -17.93 -17.51 -22.18
N ILE A 22 -17.47 -16.26 -22.14
CA ILE A 22 -17.76 -15.24 -23.15
C ILE A 22 -16.59 -15.03 -24.11
N SER A 23 -16.82 -14.29 -25.20
CA SER A 23 -15.77 -13.95 -26.15
C SER A 23 -14.78 -12.94 -25.56
N HIS A 24 -13.52 -12.96 -26.03
CA HIS A 24 -12.49 -12.01 -25.58
C HIS A 24 -12.89 -10.54 -25.80
N GLY A 25 -13.51 -10.23 -26.95
CA GLY A 25 -13.98 -8.87 -27.25
C GLY A 25 -15.08 -8.41 -26.29
N THR A 26 -16.00 -9.31 -25.94
CA THR A 26 -17.05 -9.05 -24.95
C THR A 26 -16.47 -8.83 -23.56
N THR A 27 -15.50 -9.65 -23.14
CA THR A 27 -14.79 -9.44 -21.87
C THR A 27 -14.10 -8.08 -21.82
N HIS A 28 -13.46 -7.67 -22.91
CA HIS A 28 -12.79 -6.37 -22.98
C HIS A 28 -13.77 -5.22 -22.77
N VAL A 29 -14.86 -5.17 -23.55
CA VAL A 29 -15.88 -4.11 -23.46
C VAL A 29 -16.46 -4.01 -22.05
N ILE A 30 -16.84 -5.14 -21.45
CA ILE A 30 -17.42 -5.17 -20.09
C ILE A 30 -16.42 -4.63 -19.06
N LEU A 31 -15.14 -5.01 -19.16
CA LEU A 31 -14.11 -4.58 -18.23
C LEU A 31 -13.77 -3.09 -18.40
N THR A 32 -13.58 -2.62 -19.63
CA THR A 32 -13.08 -1.27 -19.88
C THR A 32 -14.18 -0.21 -19.93
N GLU A 33 -15.33 -0.52 -20.52
CA GLU A 33 -16.39 0.45 -20.80
C GLU A 33 -17.48 0.42 -19.71
N ASP A 34 -18.03 -0.76 -19.42
CA ASP A 34 -19.15 -0.89 -18.47
C ASP A 34 -18.69 -0.83 -17.02
N SER A 35 -17.60 -1.52 -16.69
CA SER A 35 -17.10 -1.63 -15.31
C SER A 35 -16.10 -0.52 -14.95
N LYS A 36 -15.65 0.28 -15.94
CA LYS A 36 -14.58 1.28 -15.80
C LYS A 36 -13.35 0.73 -15.08
N PHE A 37 -13.05 -0.54 -15.28
CA PHE A 37 -11.96 -1.20 -14.57
C PHE A 37 -10.63 -0.70 -15.14
N LEU A 38 -9.83 -0.07 -14.29
CA LEU A 38 -8.48 0.35 -14.64
C LEU A 38 -7.49 -0.71 -14.19
N LYS A 39 -6.59 -1.11 -15.10
CA LYS A 39 -5.48 -2.00 -14.76
C LYS A 39 -4.56 -1.30 -13.76
N MET A 40 -4.68 -1.66 -12.48
CA MET A 40 -3.76 -1.22 -11.45
C MET A 40 -2.54 -2.14 -11.43
N CYS A 41 -1.39 -1.61 -11.81
CA CYS A 41 -0.12 -2.30 -11.61
C CYS A 41 0.26 -2.24 -10.13
N ALA A 42 0.79 -3.36 -9.60
CA ALA A 42 1.31 -3.37 -8.24
C ALA A 42 2.50 -2.41 -8.14
N GLN A 43 2.51 -1.58 -7.09
CA GLN A 43 3.66 -0.75 -6.77
C GLN A 43 4.83 -1.65 -6.34
N TRP A 44 6.03 -1.33 -6.81
CA TRP A 44 7.24 -1.95 -6.30
C TRP A 44 7.44 -1.52 -4.84
N VAL A 45 7.37 -2.49 -3.94
CA VAL A 45 7.65 -2.29 -2.52
C VAL A 45 8.88 -3.14 -2.18
N PRO A 46 9.86 -2.60 -1.42
CA PRO A 46 10.99 -3.38 -0.93
C PRO A 46 10.51 -4.66 -0.22
N HIS A 47 11.03 -5.79 -0.67
CA HIS A 47 10.49 -7.09 -0.29
C HIS A 47 10.86 -7.45 1.15
N SER A 48 9.86 -8.00 1.85
CA SER A 48 9.88 -8.50 3.22
C SER A 48 10.53 -7.60 4.29
N LEU A 49 9.82 -6.56 4.71
CA LEU A 49 10.06 -6.01 6.04
C LEU A 49 9.81 -7.14 7.06
N THR A 50 10.87 -7.56 7.75
CA THR A 50 10.75 -8.46 8.90
C THR A 50 9.80 -7.85 9.94
N LYS A 51 9.24 -8.67 10.84
CA LYS A 51 8.37 -8.16 11.92
C LYS A 51 9.06 -7.04 12.71
N GLU A 52 10.36 -7.16 12.91
CA GLU A 52 11.20 -6.14 13.54
C GLU A 52 11.29 -4.85 12.71
N LEU A 53 11.58 -4.94 11.41
CA LEU A 53 11.62 -3.77 10.53
C LEU A 53 10.26 -3.04 10.47
N LYS A 54 9.16 -3.79 10.51
CA LYS A 54 7.81 -3.21 10.60
C LYS A 54 7.61 -2.46 11.92
N LEU A 55 8.00 -3.06 13.04
CA LEU A 55 7.91 -2.44 14.36
C LEU A 55 8.76 -1.16 14.44
N ASN A 56 10.00 -1.22 13.95
CA ASN A 56 10.90 -0.07 13.92
C ASN A 56 10.33 1.05 13.06
N ARG A 57 9.77 0.73 11.89
CA ARG A 57 9.08 1.73 11.05
C ARG A 57 7.91 2.40 11.78
N THR A 58 7.08 1.64 12.50
CA THR A 58 5.97 2.21 13.28
C THR A 58 6.47 3.13 14.40
N LYS A 59 7.55 2.75 15.10
CA LYS A 59 8.17 3.62 16.11
C LYS A 59 8.70 4.91 15.49
N SER A 60 9.40 4.82 14.36
CA SER A 60 9.89 6.00 13.63
C SER A 60 8.75 6.91 13.16
N LEU A 61 7.61 6.35 12.75
CA LEU A 61 6.42 7.14 12.39
C LEU A 61 5.86 7.92 13.58
N TRP A 62 5.80 7.32 14.77
CA TRP A 62 5.39 8.03 15.99
C TRP A 62 6.32 9.23 16.27
N HIS A 63 7.64 9.04 16.12
CA HIS A 63 8.58 10.15 16.26
C HIS A 63 8.37 11.25 15.20
N LEU A 64 7.98 10.87 13.99
CA LEU A 64 7.72 11.79 12.88
C LEU A 64 6.44 12.62 13.14
N GLU A 65 5.37 11.97 13.60
CA GLU A 65 4.14 12.65 14.04
C GLU A 65 4.43 13.62 15.19
N TRP A 66 5.20 13.16 16.18
CA TRP A 66 5.57 14.00 17.32
C TRP A 66 6.46 15.19 16.92
N TYR A 67 7.35 15.02 15.94
CA TYR A 67 8.12 16.11 15.35
C TYR A 67 7.21 17.15 14.67
N HIS A 68 6.19 16.70 13.91
CA HIS A 68 5.23 17.61 13.30
C HIS A 68 4.36 18.36 14.32
N ASP A 69 4.06 17.73 15.47
CA ASP A 69 3.29 18.36 16.55
C ASP A 69 4.12 19.38 17.35
N LYS A 70 5.41 19.12 17.57
CA LYS A 70 6.25 19.90 18.50
C LYS A 70 7.38 20.70 17.86
N GLU A 71 7.59 20.55 16.55
CA GLU A 71 8.59 21.26 15.76
C GLU A 71 9.95 21.40 16.49
N CYS A 72 10.33 22.62 16.88
CA CYS A 72 11.60 22.89 17.56
C CYS A 72 11.74 22.21 18.95
N GLY A 73 10.63 21.97 19.66
CA GLY A 73 10.64 21.33 20.98
C GLY A 73 11.04 19.85 20.94
N PHE A 74 10.89 19.19 19.80
CA PHE A 74 11.38 17.83 19.56
C PHE A 74 12.91 17.75 19.64
N LEU A 75 13.60 18.71 19.02
CA LEU A 75 15.07 18.74 18.96
C LEU A 75 15.67 19.01 20.35
N SER A 76 15.06 19.89 21.14
CA SER A 76 15.49 20.17 22.50
C SER A 76 15.42 18.93 23.41
N TYR A 77 14.41 18.07 23.25
CA TYR A 77 14.29 16.83 24.03
C TYR A 77 15.32 15.78 23.63
N ILE A 78 15.70 15.69 22.35
CA ILE A 78 16.75 14.77 21.91
C ILE A 78 18.10 15.21 22.45
N VAL A 79 18.43 16.50 22.33
CA VAL A 79 19.69 17.05 22.85
C VAL A 79 19.78 16.85 24.36
N ALA A 80 18.70 17.13 25.10
CA ALA A 80 18.66 16.92 26.55
C ALA A 80 18.79 15.44 26.99
N LYS A 81 18.52 14.47 26.11
CA LYS A 81 18.70 13.04 26.40
C LYS A 81 20.08 12.48 26.01
N VAL A 82 20.87 13.22 25.22
CA VAL A 82 22.23 12.83 24.82
C VAL A 82 23.27 13.24 25.88
N GLU A 83 22.96 14.20 26.75
CA GLU A 83 23.86 14.72 27.79
C GLU A 83 23.75 13.98 29.15
N ILE A 84 23.16 12.78 29.21
CA ILE A 84 23.09 11.94 30.42
C ILE A 84 23.77 10.60 30.18
#